data_AF-A0A0V1GZ54-F1
#
_entry.id   AF-A0A0V1GZ54-F1
#
_cell.length_a   1.000
_cell.length_b   1.000
_cell.length_c   1.000
_cell.angle_alpha   90.00
_cell.angle_beta   90.00
_cell.angle_gamma   90.00
#
_symmetry.space_group_name_H-M   'P 1'
#
loop_
_entity.id
_entity.type
_entity.pdbx_description
1 polymer ?
#
loop_
_entity_poly.entity_id
_entity_poly.type
_entity_poly.pdbx_seq_one_letter_code
_entity_poly.pdbx_strand_id
1 'polypeptide(L)' 'MKSSKQWRKDENKDVEEPSHSEDYSCLKIGLKWLEHEKEFSATQLMLMRHIRDVAAQKKLSSFKQKLITDYMEYDTK' A
#
# COMPACT_ATOMS: atom_id res chain seq x y z
N MET A 1 -28.56 33.83 -0.86
CA MET A 1 -27.80 32.94 0.05
C MET A 1 -28.75 32.03 0.80
N LYS A 2 -28.71 30.73 0.55
CA LYS A 2 -28.42 29.68 1.55
C LYS A 2 -28.37 28.33 0.84
N SER A 3 -27.52 27.47 1.40
CA SER A 3 -26.70 26.48 0.73
C SER A 3 -27.48 25.36 0.05
N SER A 4 -26.93 24.92 -1.09
CA SER A 4 -27.37 23.77 -1.84
C SER A 4 -27.11 22.47 -1.08
N LYS A 5 -28.16 21.65 -1.04
CA LYS A 5 -28.17 20.22 -1.35
C LYS A 5 -27.27 19.34 -0.49
N GLN A 6 -27.89 18.81 0.56
CA GLN A 6 -27.99 17.37 0.84
C GLN A 6 -26.99 16.51 0.05
N TRP A 7 -25.84 16.21 0.65
CA TRP A 7 -24.98 15.15 0.14
C TRP A 7 -25.73 13.83 0.31
N ARG A 8 -25.99 13.19 -0.84
CA ARG A 8 -26.64 11.88 -0.94
C ARG A 8 -25.81 10.86 -0.17
N LYS A 9 -26.50 10.11 0.69
CA LYS A 9 -26.16 8.72 0.94
C LYS A 9 -26.51 7.96 -0.33
N ASP A 10 -25.50 7.52 -1.06
CA ASP A 10 -25.56 6.60 -2.20
C ASP A 10 -24.10 6.24 -2.52
N GLU A 11 -23.63 5.01 -2.61
CA GLU A 11 -24.23 3.69 -2.63
C GLU A 11 -23.21 2.75 -1.98
N ASN A 12 -23.68 1.64 -1.40
CA ASN A 12 -22.88 0.46 -1.18
C ASN A 12 -22.47 -0.10 -2.55
N LYS A 13 -21.49 0.53 -3.22
CA LYS A 13 -20.75 -0.13 -4.29
C LYS A 13 -19.78 -1.05 -3.59
N ASP A 14 -19.88 -2.35 -3.87
CA ASP A 14 -18.76 -3.25 -3.68
C ASP A 14 -17.60 -2.66 -4.50
N VAL A 15 -16.82 -1.79 -3.87
CA VAL A 15 -15.51 -1.40 -4.38
C VAL A 15 -14.70 -2.67 -4.21
N GLU A 16 -14.67 -3.48 -5.27
CA GLU A 16 -13.81 -4.65 -5.35
C GLU A 16 -12.43 -4.20 -4.86
N GLU A 17 -12.02 -4.74 -3.71
CA GLU A 17 -10.74 -4.38 -3.11
C GLU A 17 -9.68 -4.71 -4.16
N PRO A 18 -8.83 -3.75 -4.56
CA PRO A 18 -7.89 -4.00 -5.64
C PRO A 18 -7.05 -5.22 -5.29
N SER A 19 -6.78 -6.06 -6.28
CA SER A 19 -5.89 -7.19 -6.04
C SER A 19 -4.53 -6.69 -5.54
N HIS A 20 -3.82 -7.50 -4.76
CA HIS A 20 -2.48 -7.14 -4.27
C HIS A 20 -1.53 -6.67 -5.38
N SER A 21 -1.68 -7.20 -6.61
CA SER A 21 -0.94 -6.75 -7.79
C SER A 21 -1.34 -5.35 -8.26
N GLU A 22 -2.63 -5.04 -8.26
CA GLU A 22 -3.15 -3.73 -8.67
C GLU A 22 -2.80 -2.66 -7.64
N ASP A 23 -2.95 -2.95 -6.35
CA ASP A 23 -2.52 -2.07 -5.26
C ASP A 23 -1.04 -1.70 -5.38
N TYR A 24 -0.19 -2.69 -5.62
CA TYR A 24 1.25 -2.47 -5.78
C TYR A 24 1.57 -1.64 -7.03
N SER A 25 0.88 -1.90 -8.13
CA SER A 25 1.04 -1.15 -9.37
C SER A 25 0.63 0.32 -9.19
N CYS A 26 -0.52 0.57 -8.57
CA CYS A 26 -1.02 1.90 -8.24
C CYS A 26 -0.05 2.66 -7.32
N LEU A 27 0.45 2.02 -6.27
CA LEU A 27 1.45 2.61 -5.37
C LEU A 27 2.72 3.00 -6.12
N LYS A 28 3.20 2.14 -7.02
CA LYS A 28 4.40 2.41 -7.82
C LYS A 28 4.20 3.60 -8.78
N ILE A 29 3.03 3.71 -9.41
CA ILE A 29 2.68 4.83 -10.28
C ILE A 29 2.58 6.13 -9.47
N GLY A 30 1.89 6.10 -8.33
CA GLY A 30 1.75 7.26 -7.44
C GLY A 30 3.10 7.76 -6.92
N LEU A 31 4.01 6.86 -6.53
CA LEU A 31 5.35 7.25 -6.10
C LEU A 31 6.17 7.91 -7.23
N LYS A 32 6.09 7.40 -8.46
CA LYS A 32 6.74 8.04 -9.62
C LYS A 32 6.17 9.43 -9.90
N TRP A 33 4.87 9.59 -9.73
CA TRP A 33 4.21 10.88 -9.90
C TRP A 33 4.67 11.89 -8.83
N LEU A 34 4.71 11.47 -7.57
CA LEU A 34 5.24 12.29 -6.46
C LEU A 34 6.69 12.73 -6.69
N GLU A 35 7.54 11.84 -7.24
CA GLU A 35 8.94 12.17 -7.57
C GLU A 35 9.09 13.23 -8.67
N HIS A 36 8.07 13.41 -9.51
CA HIS A 36 8.05 14.41 -10.59
C HIS A 36 7.33 15.70 -10.20
N GLU A 37 6.56 15.70 -9.11
CA GLU A 37 5.84 16.87 -8.63
C GLU A 37 6.78 17.89 -7.99
N LYS A 38 6.66 19.14 -8.43
CA LYS A 38 7.53 20.26 -7.97
C LYS A 38 7.27 20.65 -6.52
N GLU A 39 6.13 20.27 -5.98
CA GLU A 39 5.70 20.59 -4.62
C GLU A 39 6.47 19.81 -3.56
N PHE A 40 7.04 18.65 -3.91
CA PHE A 40 7.80 17.84 -2.96
C PHE A 40 9.29 18.18 -2.98
N SER A 41 9.82 18.51 -1.81
CA SER A 41 11.26 18.67 -1.62
C SER A 41 12.00 17.33 -1.74
N ALA A 42 13.27 17.39 -2.12
CA ALA A 42 14.15 16.21 -2.17
C ALA A 42 14.15 15.42 -0.84
N THR A 43 14.09 16.12 0.30
CA THR A 43 14.04 15.51 1.63
C THR A 43 12.76 14.71 1.87
N GLN A 44 11.59 15.25 1.45
CA GLN A 44 10.31 14.54 1.57
C GLN A 44 10.28 13.28 0.69
N LEU A 45 10.81 13.38 -0.53
CA LEU A 45 10.92 12.24 -1.45
C LEU A 45 11.85 11.15 -0.90
N MET A 46 12.99 11.55 -0.34
CA MET A 46 13.90 10.62 0.34
C MET A 46 13.24 9.91 1.51
N LEU A 47 12.48 10.63 2.34
CA LEU A 47 11.76 10.04 3.47
C LEU A 47 10.73 9.01 3.00
N MET A 48 9.97 9.31 1.95
CA MET A 48 9.00 8.38 1.37
C MET A 48 9.67 7.10 0.83
N ARG A 49 10.80 7.24 0.11
CA ARG A 49 11.58 6.09 -0.36
C ARG A 49 12.07 5.23 0.80
N HIS A 50 12.59 5.84 1.85
CA HIS A 50 13.05 5.14 3.04
C HIS A 50 11.91 4.37 3.73
N ILE A 51 10.73 4.98 3.90
CA ILE A 51 9.56 4.30 4.48
C ILE A 51 9.17 3.07 3.67
N ARG A 52 9.09 3.20 2.34
CA ARG A 52 8.81 2.09 1.42
C ARG A 52 9.83 0.96 1.59
N ASP A 53 11.12 1.29 1.63
CA ASP A 53 12.18 0.30 1.70
C ASP A 53 12.18 -0.42 3.07
N VAL A 54 11.93 0.30 4.17
CA VAL A 54 11.74 -0.28 5.51
C VAL A 54 10.52 -1.21 5.54
N ALA A 55 9.41 -0.83 4.92
CA ALA A 55 8.23 -1.68 4.85
C ALA A 55 8.50 -2.98 4.07
N ALA A 56 9.22 -2.88 2.93
CA ALA A 56 9.65 -4.04 2.16
C ALA A 56 10.58 -4.96 2.97
N GLN A 57 11.57 -4.39 3.66
CA GLN A 57 12.47 -5.16 4.54
C GLN A 57 11.71 -5.87 5.66
N LYS A 58 10.75 -5.19 6.30
CA LYS A 58 9.90 -5.80 7.32
C LYS A 58 9.10 -6.97 6.78
N LYS A 59 8.48 -6.84 5.61
CA LYS A 59 7.76 -7.93 4.95
C LYS A 59 8.68 -9.12 4.64
N LEU A 60 9.87 -8.85 4.09
CA LEU A 60 10.86 -9.88 3.83
C LEU A 60 11.35 -10.57 5.11
N SER A 61 11.57 -9.81 6.19
CA SER A 61 11.98 -10.37 7.48
C SER A 61 10.89 -11.23 8.12
N SER A 62 9.62 -10.81 8.02
CA SER A 62 8.47 -11.59 8.49
C SER A 62 8.28 -12.87 7.67
N PHE A 63 8.51 -12.80 6.36
CA PHE A 63 8.51 -13.99 5.50
C PHE A 63 9.65 -14.95 5.87
N LYS A 64 10.85 -14.42 6.16
CA LYS A 64 11.98 -15.18 6.70
C LYS A 64 11.79 -15.66 8.13
N GLN A 65 10.79 -15.18 8.87
CA GLN A 65 10.48 -15.65 10.21
C GLN A 65 9.45 -16.79 10.16
N LYS A 66 8.55 -16.78 9.16
CA LYS A 66 7.82 -17.97 8.71
C LYS A 66 8.75 -18.93 7.95
N LEU A 67 9.65 -19.60 8.66
CA LEU A 67 10.58 -20.56 8.07
C LEU A 67 9.93 -21.93 7.85
N ILE A 68 10.57 -22.73 7.00
CA ILE A 68 10.18 -24.08 6.57
C ILE A 68 9.72 -25.00 7.71
N THR A 69 10.23 -24.82 8.93
CA THR A 69 9.76 -25.52 10.14
C THR A 69 8.26 -25.38 10.39
N ASP A 70 7.66 -24.22 10.10
CA ASP A 70 6.21 -24.00 10.24
C ASP A 70 5.40 -24.85 9.25
N TYR A 71 6.01 -25.27 8.14
CA TYR A 71 5.41 -26.18 7.15
C TYR A 71 5.69 -27.65 7.45
N MET A 72 6.85 -27.98 8.03
CA MET A 72 7.20 -29.36 8.39
C MET A 72 6.29 -29.93 9.49
N GLU A 73 5.75 -29.09 10.37
CA GLU A 73 4.80 -29.50 11.41
C GLU A 73 3.43 -29.95 10.83
N TYR A 74 3.11 -29.54 9.59
CA TYR A 74 1.84 -29.88 8.94
C TYR A 74 1.84 -31.27 8.27
N ASP A 75 3.02 -31.82 7.93
CA ASP A 75 3.17 -33.08 7.17
C ASP A 75 3.30 -34.32 8.06
N THR A 76 3.31 -34.15 9.39
CA THR A 76 3.37 -35.23 10.40
C THR A 76 2.04 -35.54 11.08
N LYS A 77 0.91 -35.12 10.52
CA LYS A 77 -0.44 -35.48 11.00
C LYS A 77 -1.18 -36.38 10.03
#